data_AF-A0A958A5K9-F1
#
_entry.id   AF-A0A958A5K9-F1
#
_cell.length_a   1.000
_cell.length_b   1.000
_cell.length_c   1.000
_cell.angle_alpha   90.00
_cell.angle_beta   90.00
_cell.angle_gamma   90.00
#
_symmetry.space_group_name_H-M   'P 1'
#
loop_
_entity.id
_entity.type
_entity.pdbx_description
1 polymer ?
#
loop_
_entity_poly.entity_id
_entity_poly.type
_entity_poly.pdbx_seq_one_letter_code
_entity_poly.pdbx_strand_id
1 'polypeptide(L)'
;YRGYFEIDFLLDIDSNDVYLGEINPRVTGASSITNHAVFALADAPLFMFHLLEWMDVDFELDVQELNERWAKPENIDDWGQLVIKHTEDTINIVTKAPPTGIWQMDDHGHVSFSRYDSHRRAVESEHEAFFLRITGVGDYQYEGADLGILVTRGRLMTDDFQLNDRAKAWINGIRAQYKARPPIEFSPQPEVPAEIGSFKML
;
A
#
# COMPACT_ATOMS: atom_id res chain seq x y z
N TYR A 1 21.89 -3.26 -16.59
CA TYR A 1 20.89 -2.28 -16.10
C TYR A 1 21.62 -1.28 -15.23
N ARG A 2 21.26 0.01 -15.24
CA ARG A 2 21.88 1.05 -14.40
C ARG A 2 20.90 1.44 -13.29
N GLY A 3 21.26 1.18 -12.04
CA GLY A 3 20.40 1.29 -10.86
C GLY A 3 19.84 -0.06 -10.37
N TYR A 4 18.70 -0.07 -9.67
CA TYR A 4 18.08 -1.30 -9.17
C TYR A 4 16.81 -1.70 -9.93
N PHE A 5 16.50 -2.98 -9.96
CA PHE A 5 15.26 -3.46 -10.55
C PHE A 5 14.80 -4.71 -9.80
N GLU A 6 13.56 -5.11 -10.01
CA GLU A 6 12.98 -6.25 -9.32
C GLU A 6 12.87 -7.47 -10.23
N ILE A 7 13.00 -8.64 -9.62
CA ILE A 7 12.91 -9.93 -10.27
C ILE A 7 11.90 -10.75 -9.49
N ASP A 8 10.90 -11.27 -10.20
CA ASP A 8 9.89 -12.12 -9.61
C ASP A 8 10.26 -13.57 -9.83
N PHE A 9 10.20 -14.34 -8.75
CA PHE A 9 10.44 -15.78 -8.76
C PHE A 9 9.18 -16.52 -8.36
N LEU A 10 8.96 -17.69 -8.95
CA LEU A 10 8.00 -18.68 -8.51
C LEU A 10 8.75 -19.78 -7.76
N LEU A 11 8.44 -19.96 -6.47
CA LEU A 11 8.95 -21.06 -5.67
C LEU A 11 7.90 -22.18 -5.66
N ASP A 12 8.29 -23.36 -6.16
CA ASP A 12 7.49 -24.56 -5.99
C ASP A 12 7.75 -25.13 -4.60
N ILE A 13 6.71 -25.16 -3.76
CA ILE A 13 6.81 -25.60 -2.36
C ILE A 13 6.96 -27.12 -2.21
N ASP A 14 6.55 -27.90 -3.22
CA ASP A 14 6.63 -29.36 -3.18
C ASP A 14 8.02 -29.85 -3.57
N SER A 15 8.61 -29.24 -4.61
CA SER A 15 9.94 -29.60 -5.12
C SER A 15 11.07 -28.74 -4.56
N ASN A 16 10.74 -27.58 -3.99
CA ASN A 16 11.69 -26.52 -3.61
C ASN A 16 12.48 -25.94 -4.79
N ASP A 17 11.95 -26.09 -6.01
CA ASP A 17 12.53 -25.50 -7.22
C ASP A 17 12.16 -24.02 -7.36
N VAL A 18 13.09 -23.23 -7.88
CA VAL A 18 12.91 -21.78 -8.11
C VAL A 18 12.90 -21.50 -9.61
N TYR A 19 11.83 -20.85 -10.06
CA TYR A 19 11.63 -20.49 -11.46
C TYR A 19 11.63 -18.97 -11.62
N LEU A 20 12.40 -18.46 -12.58
CA LEU A 20 12.33 -17.05 -12.97
C LEU A 20 10.98 -16.76 -13.63
N GLY A 21 10.21 -15.83 -13.06
CA GLY A 21 8.90 -15.42 -13.57
C GLY A 21 8.99 -14.17 -14.46
N GLU A 22 9.33 -13.03 -13.84
CA GLU A 22 9.38 -11.73 -14.52
C GLU A 22 10.66 -10.97 -14.17
N ILE A 23 11.15 -10.18 -15.11
CA ILE A 23 12.18 -9.15 -14.87
C ILE A 23 11.50 -7.80 -15.05
N ASN A 24 11.48 -7.00 -13.99
CA ASN A 24 10.84 -5.68 -13.94
C ASN A 24 11.91 -4.58 -13.94
N PRO A 25 12.44 -4.13 -15.11
CA PRO A 25 13.51 -3.12 -15.21
C PRO A 25 13.02 -1.69 -14.91
N ARG A 26 12.27 -1.52 -13.83
CA ARG A 26 11.59 -0.29 -13.41
C ARG A 26 11.37 -0.31 -11.91
N VAL A 27 11.13 0.86 -11.34
CA VAL A 27 10.58 0.98 -9.97
C VAL A 27 9.18 0.35 -9.95
N THR A 28 8.92 -0.49 -8.95
CA THR A 28 7.64 -1.19 -8.77
C THR A 28 6.90 -0.68 -7.52
N GLY A 29 5.71 -1.22 -7.24
CA GLY A 29 5.01 -0.96 -5.98
C GLY A 29 5.73 -1.53 -4.75
N ALA A 30 6.38 -2.69 -4.89
CA ALA A 30 7.10 -3.35 -3.80
C ALA A 30 8.38 -2.61 -3.42
N SER A 31 8.95 -1.85 -4.36
CA SER A 31 10.12 -1.01 -4.16
C SER A 31 10.00 -0.07 -2.97
N SER A 32 8.78 0.38 -2.65
CA SER A 32 8.54 1.14 -1.43
C SER A 32 9.03 0.32 -0.22
N ILE A 33 8.47 -0.86 0.03
CA ILE A 33 8.79 -1.76 1.14
C ILE A 33 10.29 -2.05 1.20
N THR A 34 10.89 -2.48 0.08
CA THR A 34 12.32 -2.85 0.00
C THR A 34 13.25 -1.68 0.35
N ASN A 35 12.95 -0.46 -0.11
CA ASN A 35 13.75 0.74 0.21
C ASN A 35 13.65 1.19 1.68
N HIS A 36 12.78 0.58 2.49
CA HIS A 36 12.59 0.92 3.89
C HIS A 36 12.78 -0.25 4.84
N ALA A 37 13.15 -1.43 4.34
CA ALA A 37 13.60 -2.53 5.17
C ALA A 37 14.86 -2.11 5.94
N VAL A 38 15.09 -2.73 7.11
CA VAL A 38 16.21 -2.39 8.00
C VAL A 38 17.57 -2.46 7.31
N PHE A 39 17.75 -3.38 6.36
CA PHE A 39 18.98 -3.44 5.57
C PHE A 39 19.20 -2.19 4.70
N ALA A 40 18.15 -1.62 4.09
CA ALA A 40 18.24 -0.42 3.26
C ALA A 40 18.54 0.84 4.09
N LEU A 41 18.28 0.79 5.40
CA LEU A 41 18.56 1.85 6.37
C LEU A 41 19.99 1.79 6.93
N ALA A 42 20.55 0.59 7.07
CA ALA A 42 21.94 0.40 7.47
C ALA A 42 22.94 0.79 6.37
N ASP A 43 22.46 0.88 5.12
CA ASP A 43 23.24 1.22 3.94
C ASP A 43 22.68 2.43 3.19
N ALA A 44 22.38 2.24 1.92
CA ALA A 44 21.72 3.18 1.06
C ALA A 44 20.39 2.55 0.62
N PRO A 45 19.30 3.34 0.55
CA PRO A 45 18.10 2.93 -0.15
C PRO A 45 18.47 2.52 -1.58
N LEU A 46 17.98 1.37 -2.06
CA LEU A 46 18.21 0.89 -3.42
C LEU A 46 17.93 1.95 -4.49
N PHE A 47 16.92 2.81 -4.27
CA PHE A 47 16.59 3.93 -5.15
C PHE A 47 17.73 4.94 -5.33
N MET A 48 18.62 5.07 -4.35
CA MET A 48 19.81 5.93 -4.46
C MET A 48 20.70 5.52 -5.63
N PHE A 49 20.83 4.21 -5.92
CA PHE A 49 21.65 3.75 -7.04
C PHE A 49 21.13 4.23 -8.39
N HIS A 50 19.81 4.40 -8.56
CA HIS A 50 19.29 5.06 -9.78
C HIS A 50 19.69 6.52 -9.86
N LEU A 51 19.65 7.24 -8.73
CA LEU A 51 19.97 8.65 -8.70
C LEU A 51 21.46 8.86 -9.00
N LEU A 52 22.34 8.06 -8.41
CA LEU A 52 23.78 8.12 -8.66
C LEU A 52 24.09 7.88 -10.15
N GLU A 53 23.49 6.85 -10.73
CA GLU A 53 23.62 6.53 -12.16
C GLU A 53 23.04 7.64 -13.07
N TRP A 54 21.92 8.25 -12.67
CA TRP A 54 21.30 9.35 -13.42
C TRP A 54 22.11 10.64 -13.34
N MET A 55 22.73 10.91 -12.19
CA MET A 55 23.58 12.08 -11.96
C MET A 55 25.00 11.91 -12.49
N ASP A 56 25.35 10.75 -13.06
CA ASP A 56 26.70 10.42 -13.53
C ASP A 56 27.76 10.56 -12.42
N VAL A 57 27.40 10.11 -11.21
CA VAL A 57 28.29 10.08 -10.04
C VAL A 57 28.99 8.74 -9.99
N ASP A 58 30.31 8.74 -9.96
CA ASP A 58 31.10 7.53 -9.75
C ASP A 58 30.91 6.97 -8.33
N PHE A 59 30.64 5.67 -8.22
CA PHE A 59 30.57 4.95 -6.95
C PHE A 59 31.15 3.54 -7.08
N GLU A 60 31.67 3.02 -5.97
CA GLU A 60 32.10 1.63 -5.85
C GLU A 60 31.10 0.86 -4.97
N LEU A 61 30.80 -0.39 -5.36
CA LEU A 61 29.82 -1.23 -4.70
C LEU A 61 30.35 -2.66 -4.57
N ASP A 62 30.55 -3.12 -3.34
CA ASP A 62 30.77 -4.54 -3.07
C ASP A 62 29.42 -5.26 -2.93
N VAL A 63 28.98 -5.86 -4.04
CA VAL A 63 27.72 -6.59 -4.10
C VAL A 63 27.72 -7.82 -3.18
N GLN A 64 28.88 -8.47 -3.00
CA GLN A 64 28.98 -9.67 -2.18
C GLN A 64 28.84 -9.31 -0.70
N GLU A 65 29.57 -8.29 -0.24
CA GLU A 65 29.48 -7.80 1.14
C GLU A 65 28.05 -7.36 1.49
N LEU A 66 27.38 -6.64 0.58
CA LEU A 66 25.98 -6.24 0.79
C LEU A 66 25.06 -7.44 0.91
N ASN A 67 25.15 -8.40 0.00
CA ASN A 67 24.30 -9.61 0.05
C ASN A 67 24.55 -10.42 1.33
N GLU A 68 25.80 -10.63 1.72
CA GLU A 68 26.16 -11.38 2.94
C GLU A 68 25.61 -10.70 4.20
N ARG A 69 25.61 -9.37 4.24
CA ARG A 69 25.07 -8.62 5.36
C ARG A 69 23.55 -8.58 5.36
N TRP A 70 22.91 -8.38 4.21
CA TRP A 70 21.46 -8.28 4.10
C TRP A 70 20.76 -9.62 4.34
N ALA A 71 21.44 -10.73 4.04
CA ALA A 71 20.95 -12.09 4.32
C ALA A 71 20.97 -12.45 5.82
N LYS A 72 21.56 -11.63 6.68
CA LYS A 72 21.59 -11.89 8.13
C LYS A 72 20.18 -11.79 8.73
N PRO A 73 19.72 -12.78 9.51
CA PRO A 73 18.36 -12.78 10.07
C PRO A 73 17.99 -11.51 10.84
N GLU A 74 18.94 -10.90 11.56
CA GLU A 74 18.72 -9.65 12.29
C GLU A 74 18.42 -8.42 11.40
N ASN A 75 18.71 -8.50 10.10
CA ASN A 75 18.42 -7.45 9.12
C ASN A 75 17.15 -7.72 8.30
N ILE A 76 16.53 -8.89 8.50
CA ILE A 76 15.27 -9.28 7.87
C ILE A 76 14.15 -8.85 8.81
N ASP A 77 13.61 -7.69 8.52
CA ASP A 77 12.51 -7.08 9.27
C ASP A 77 11.17 -7.62 8.74
N ASP A 78 10.32 -8.14 9.63
CA ASP A 78 8.97 -8.56 9.25
C ASP A 78 8.06 -7.34 9.11
N TRP A 79 7.59 -7.06 7.90
CA TRP A 79 6.57 -6.05 7.61
C TRP A 79 5.39 -6.67 6.87
N GLY A 80 4.19 -6.15 7.16
CA GLY A 80 2.96 -6.52 6.50
C GLY A 80 2.33 -5.32 5.80
N GLN A 81 1.77 -5.57 4.61
CA GLN A 81 0.96 -4.60 3.87
C GLN A 81 -0.40 -5.21 3.51
N LEU A 82 -1.47 -4.45 3.73
CA LEU A 82 -2.82 -4.77 3.30
C LEU A 82 -3.30 -3.71 2.32
N VAL A 83 -3.82 -4.15 1.18
CA VAL A 83 -4.64 -3.31 0.30
C VAL A 83 -6.10 -3.58 0.67
N ILE A 84 -6.72 -2.63 1.36
CA ILE A 84 -8.08 -2.78 1.88
C ILE A 84 -9.05 -2.32 0.80
N LYS A 85 -9.89 -3.23 0.33
CA LYS A 85 -10.89 -2.97 -0.71
C LYS A 85 -12.32 -2.96 -0.16
N HIS A 86 -13.21 -2.30 -0.88
CA HIS A 86 -14.65 -2.52 -0.74
C HIS A 86 -15.01 -3.84 -1.44
N THR A 87 -15.62 -4.77 -0.72
CA THR A 87 -15.86 -6.14 -1.21
C THR A 87 -17.34 -6.45 -1.40
N GLU A 88 -18.23 -5.51 -1.12
CA GLU A 88 -19.67 -5.71 -1.29
C GLU A 88 -20.07 -5.24 -2.70
N ASP A 89 -20.98 -5.99 -3.33
CA ASP A 89 -21.61 -5.61 -4.61
C ASP A 89 -22.62 -4.48 -4.39
N THR A 90 -22.09 -3.28 -4.09
CA THR A 90 -22.86 -2.07 -3.88
C THR A 90 -22.12 -0.87 -4.46
N ILE A 91 -22.85 0.09 -5.02
CA ILE A 91 -22.31 1.38 -5.45
C ILE A 91 -22.81 2.44 -4.47
N ASN A 92 -21.89 3.09 -3.77
CA ASN A 92 -22.22 4.11 -2.77
C ASN A 92 -21.28 5.31 -2.87
N ILE A 93 -21.72 6.46 -2.39
CA ILE A 93 -20.90 7.66 -2.22
C ILE A 93 -20.45 7.73 -0.76
N VAL A 94 -19.15 7.84 -0.54
CA VAL A 94 -18.56 7.91 0.80
C VAL A 94 -18.92 9.24 1.46
N THR A 95 -19.48 9.17 2.66
CA THR A 95 -19.88 10.32 3.49
C THR A 95 -18.94 10.54 4.68
N LYS A 96 -18.21 9.50 5.10
CA LYS A 96 -17.13 9.57 6.08
C LYS A 96 -16.01 8.63 5.68
N ALA A 97 -14.77 9.10 5.75
CA ALA A 97 -13.57 8.29 5.55
C ALA A 97 -12.57 8.50 6.70
N PRO A 98 -11.86 7.45 7.14
CA PRO A 98 -10.77 7.57 8.10
C PRO A 98 -9.65 8.52 7.60
N PRO A 99 -9.01 9.32 8.48
CA PRO A 99 -7.81 10.06 8.11
C PRO A 99 -6.63 9.15 7.77
N THR A 100 -5.72 9.64 6.91
CA THR A 100 -4.38 9.06 6.78
C THR A 100 -3.58 9.34 8.05
N GLY A 101 -2.76 8.38 8.48
CA GLY A 101 -1.90 8.52 9.65
C GLY A 101 -1.70 7.21 10.40
N ILE A 102 -1.29 7.32 11.66
CA ILE A 102 -1.04 6.18 12.53
C ILE A 102 -2.32 5.81 13.29
N TRP A 103 -2.63 4.53 13.22
CA TRP A 103 -3.70 3.85 13.92
C TRP A 103 -3.09 2.86 14.91
N GLN A 104 -3.80 2.62 15.99
CA GLN A 104 -3.40 1.66 17.02
C GLN A 104 -4.53 0.64 17.23
N MET A 105 -4.14 -0.58 17.58
CA MET A 105 -5.03 -1.67 17.92
C MET A 105 -4.72 -2.16 19.32
N ASP A 106 -5.73 -2.17 20.19
CA ASP A 106 -5.60 -2.72 21.53
C ASP A 106 -5.66 -4.27 21.54
N ASP A 107 -5.45 -4.86 22.72
CA ASP A 107 -5.45 -6.32 22.91
C ASP A 107 -6.82 -6.98 22.63
N HIS A 108 -7.88 -6.18 22.50
CA HIS A 108 -9.22 -6.64 22.16
C HIS A 108 -9.54 -6.45 20.67
N GLY A 109 -8.58 -5.99 19.86
CA GLY A 109 -8.76 -5.78 18.42
C GLY A 109 -9.49 -4.48 18.09
N HIS A 110 -9.66 -3.56 19.05
CA HIS A 110 -10.28 -2.26 18.78
C HIS A 110 -9.27 -1.32 18.10
N VAL A 111 -9.61 -0.90 16.88
CA VAL A 111 -8.79 -0.02 16.06
C VAL A 111 -9.22 1.43 16.24
N SER A 112 -8.28 2.29 16.64
CA SER A 112 -8.50 3.72 16.87
C SER A 112 -7.42 4.58 16.23
N PHE A 113 -7.78 5.80 15.84
CA PHE A 113 -6.81 6.76 15.29
C PHE A 113 -5.94 7.30 16.41
N SER A 114 -4.63 7.28 16.20
CA SER A 114 -3.64 7.80 17.17
C SER A 114 -3.21 9.21 16.80
N ARG A 115 -2.54 9.36 15.64
CA ARG A 115 -1.95 10.63 15.22
C ARG A 115 -1.85 10.74 13.71
N TYR A 116 -1.85 11.97 13.21
CA TYR A 116 -1.45 12.21 11.83
C TYR A 116 0.03 11.94 11.67
N ASP A 117 0.39 11.23 10.62
CA ASP A 117 1.74 11.12 10.12
C ASP A 117 1.67 10.94 8.60
N SER A 118 2.75 11.23 7.90
CA SER A 118 2.91 10.96 6.47
C SER A 118 3.89 9.81 6.21
N HIS A 119 4.59 9.33 7.24
CA HIS A 119 5.65 8.35 7.14
C HIS A 119 5.26 7.06 7.87
N ARG A 120 5.17 5.96 7.11
CA ARG A 120 4.93 4.62 7.66
C ARG A 120 5.97 4.12 8.67
N ARG A 121 7.15 4.75 8.74
CA ARG A 121 8.20 4.43 9.74
C ARG A 121 7.82 4.82 11.15
N ALA A 122 6.82 5.68 11.33
CA ALA A 122 6.32 6.04 12.65
C ALA A 122 5.56 4.88 13.33
N VAL A 123 5.43 3.72 12.68
CA VAL A 123 4.93 2.48 13.30
C VAL A 123 6.02 1.86 14.17
N GLU A 124 5.84 1.97 15.48
CA GLU A 124 6.84 1.55 16.47
C GLU A 124 6.67 0.09 16.92
N SER A 125 5.48 -0.49 16.72
CA SER A 125 5.15 -1.85 17.18
C SER A 125 4.14 -2.55 16.27
N GLU A 126 3.91 -3.84 16.52
CA GLU A 126 2.85 -4.61 15.85
C GLU A 126 1.41 -4.16 16.23
N HIS A 127 1.28 -3.35 17.28
CA HIS A 127 0.01 -2.76 17.69
C HIS A 127 -0.28 -1.46 16.96
N GLU A 128 0.67 -0.92 16.19
CA GLU A 128 0.48 0.26 15.37
C GLU A 128 0.44 -0.11 13.87
N ALA A 129 -0.25 0.72 13.10
CA ALA A 129 -0.24 0.66 11.66
C ALA A 129 -0.34 2.05 11.06
N PHE A 130 0.34 2.26 9.94
CA PHE A 130 0.15 3.42 9.10
C PHE A 130 -0.93 3.11 8.06
N PHE A 131 -1.97 3.95 8.02
CA PHE A 131 -3.02 3.86 7.02
C PHE A 131 -2.91 5.03 6.05
N LEU A 132 -2.77 4.73 4.76
CA LEU A 132 -2.88 5.66 3.65
C LEU A 132 -4.27 5.55 3.03
N ARG A 133 -5.07 6.61 3.17
CA ARG A 133 -6.40 6.67 2.56
C ARG A 133 -6.28 6.86 1.05
N ILE A 134 -7.01 6.03 0.29
CA ILE A 134 -7.20 6.21 -1.17
C ILE A 134 -8.59 6.80 -1.44
N THR A 135 -9.65 6.17 -0.94
CA THR A 135 -11.04 6.65 -1.13
C THR A 135 -11.41 7.67 -0.06
N GLY A 136 -11.78 8.89 -0.47
CA GLY A 136 -12.17 10.02 0.36
C GLY A 136 -13.68 10.27 0.44
N VAL A 137 -14.06 11.31 1.19
CA VAL A 137 -15.46 11.78 1.23
C VAL A 137 -15.84 12.37 -0.13
N GLY A 138 -16.97 11.93 -0.69
CA GLY A 138 -17.45 12.33 -2.01
C GLY A 138 -17.09 11.33 -3.12
N ASP A 139 -16.13 10.43 -2.87
CA ASP A 139 -15.76 9.41 -3.84
C ASP A 139 -16.78 8.26 -3.85
N TYR A 140 -16.81 7.54 -4.97
CA TYR A 140 -17.58 6.31 -5.10
C TYR A 140 -16.79 5.14 -4.52
N GLN A 141 -17.46 4.30 -3.74
CA GLN A 141 -17.02 2.95 -3.44
C GLN A 141 -17.91 1.96 -4.19
N TYR A 142 -17.28 1.01 -4.88
CA TYR A 142 -17.89 -0.08 -5.64
C TYR A 142 -17.07 -1.35 -5.42
N GLU A 143 -17.59 -2.52 -5.79
CA GLU A 143 -16.88 -3.78 -5.59
C GLU A 143 -15.48 -3.73 -6.22
N GLY A 144 -14.44 -3.99 -5.41
CA GLY A 144 -13.04 -3.95 -5.83
C GLY A 144 -12.35 -2.59 -5.69
N ALA A 145 -13.09 -1.52 -5.36
CA ALA A 145 -12.52 -0.18 -5.14
C ALA A 145 -11.54 -0.19 -3.95
N ASP A 146 -10.39 0.46 -4.14
CA ASP A 146 -9.34 0.59 -3.12
C ASP A 146 -9.73 1.64 -2.06
N LEU A 147 -10.00 1.19 -0.84
CA LEU A 147 -10.29 2.10 0.28
C LEU A 147 -9.00 2.72 0.81
N GLY A 148 -7.94 1.92 0.95
CA GLY A 148 -6.63 2.41 1.37
C GLY A 148 -5.61 1.30 1.57
N ILE A 149 -4.39 1.71 1.89
CA ILE A 149 -3.26 0.81 2.14
C ILE A 149 -2.91 0.90 3.62
N LEU A 150 -2.81 -0.24 4.29
CA LEU A 150 -2.36 -0.34 5.67
C LEU A 150 -0.99 -1.02 5.72
N VAL A 151 -0.04 -0.41 6.42
CA VAL A 151 1.32 -0.94 6.63
C VAL A 151 1.55 -1.10 8.13
N THR A 152 2.01 -2.26 8.56
CA THR A 152 2.28 -2.59 9.97
C THR A 152 3.48 -3.52 10.08
N ARG A 153 4.02 -3.65 11.29
CA ARG A 153 5.08 -4.63 11.57
C ARG A 153 4.49 -6.04 11.71
N GLY A 154 5.31 -7.01 11.38
CA GLY A 154 5.05 -8.44 11.50
C GLY A 154 4.16 -9.03 10.41
N ARG A 155 4.18 -10.37 10.35
CA ARG A 155 3.46 -11.16 9.36
C ARG A 155 1.93 -11.07 9.53
N LEU A 156 1.21 -10.94 8.42
CA LEU A 156 -0.26 -10.83 8.37
C LEU A 156 -0.96 -12.08 7.81
N MET A 157 -0.19 -13.13 7.54
CA MET A 157 -0.67 -14.39 6.97
C MET A 157 -0.15 -15.58 7.79
N THR A 158 -0.91 -16.67 7.79
CA THR A 158 -0.48 -17.98 8.31
C THR A 158 0.48 -18.66 7.33
N ASP A 159 1.02 -19.82 7.74
CA ASP A 159 1.84 -20.66 6.85
C ASP A 159 1.05 -21.23 5.67
N ASP A 160 -0.27 -21.40 5.82
CA ASP A 160 -1.18 -21.82 4.74
C ASP A 160 -1.70 -20.64 3.89
N PHE A 161 -0.99 -19.51 3.90
CA PHE A 161 -1.30 -18.28 3.16
C PHE A 161 -2.71 -17.70 3.41
N GLN A 162 -3.28 -17.94 4.59
CA GLN A 162 -4.55 -17.33 5.00
C GLN A 162 -4.30 -16.07 5.84
N LEU A 163 -5.20 -15.09 5.78
CA LEU A 163 -5.12 -13.92 6.68
C LEU A 163 -5.23 -14.36 8.15
N ASN A 164 -4.29 -13.92 8.98
CA ASN A 164 -4.35 -14.15 10.42
C ASN A 164 -5.39 -13.25 11.10
N ASP A 165 -5.67 -13.51 12.37
CA ASP A 165 -6.73 -12.78 13.10
C ASP A 165 -6.39 -11.31 13.29
N ARG A 166 -5.10 -10.97 13.44
CA ARG A 166 -4.62 -9.58 13.50
C ARG A 166 -4.91 -8.82 12.21
N ALA A 167 -4.66 -9.43 11.06
CA ALA A 167 -4.95 -8.83 9.75
C ALA A 167 -6.45 -8.60 9.57
N LYS A 168 -7.28 -9.58 9.95
CA LYS A 168 -8.75 -9.44 9.91
C LYS A 168 -9.24 -8.33 10.83
N ALA A 169 -8.69 -8.23 12.04
CA ALA A 169 -9.02 -7.16 12.99
C ALA A 169 -8.68 -5.78 12.41
N TRP A 170 -7.49 -5.61 11.80
CA TRP A 170 -7.13 -4.38 11.08
C TRP A 170 -8.10 -4.04 9.96
N ILE A 171 -8.43 -5.01 9.09
CA ILE A 171 -9.37 -4.81 7.96
C ILE A 171 -10.73 -4.34 8.47
N ASN A 172 -11.29 -5.05 9.45
CA ASN A 172 -12.59 -4.74 10.02
C ASN A 172 -12.59 -3.38 10.73
N GLY A 173 -11.56 -3.12 11.53
CA GLY A 173 -11.40 -1.88 12.28
C GLY A 173 -11.32 -0.64 11.38
N ILE A 174 -10.56 -0.72 10.27
CA ILE A 174 -10.47 0.36 9.29
C ILE A 174 -11.76 0.51 8.48
N ARG A 175 -12.34 -0.60 7.98
CA ARG A 175 -13.60 -0.57 7.22
C ARG A 175 -14.73 0.05 8.05
N ALA A 176 -14.79 -0.21 9.34
CA ALA A 176 -15.78 0.37 10.25
C ALA A 176 -15.73 1.92 10.36
N GLN A 177 -14.63 2.54 9.94
CA GLN A 177 -14.49 4.00 9.93
C GLN A 177 -15.12 4.66 8.69
N TYR A 178 -15.37 3.87 7.65
CA TYR A 178 -16.08 4.33 6.45
C TYR A 178 -17.58 4.37 6.69
N LYS A 179 -18.21 5.43 6.19
CA LYS A 179 -19.67 5.51 6.03
C LYS A 179 -19.96 5.95 4.61
N ALA A 180 -21.01 5.38 4.03
CA ALA A 180 -21.42 5.71 2.68
C ALA A 180 -22.95 5.73 2.59
N ARG A 181 -23.46 6.33 1.51
CA ARG A 181 -24.88 6.35 1.17
C ARG A 181 -25.07 5.95 -0.29
N PRO A 182 -26.24 5.41 -0.67
CA PRO A 182 -26.55 5.21 -2.07
C PRO A 182 -26.41 6.53 -2.85
N PRO A 183 -25.95 6.49 -4.13
CA PRO A 183 -26.04 7.64 -5.00
C PRO A 183 -27.52 8.07 -5.11
N ILE A 184 -27.74 9.37 -5.22
CA ILE A 184 -29.09 9.87 -5.49
C ILE A 184 -29.41 9.41 -6.91
N GLU A 185 -30.50 8.66 -7.09
CA GLU A 185 -31.02 8.40 -8.43
C GLU A 185 -31.25 9.76 -9.10
N PHE A 186 -30.53 10.03 -10.18
CA PHE A 186 -30.92 11.10 -11.08
C PHE A 186 -32.29 10.71 -11.62
N SER A 187 -33.35 11.30 -11.07
CA SER A 187 -34.59 11.40 -11.82
C SER A 187 -34.23 12.10 -13.14
N PRO A 188 -34.52 11.52 -14.31
CA PRO A 188 -34.30 12.21 -15.56
C PRO A 188 -35.02 13.56 -15.45
N GLN A 189 -34.26 14.65 -15.43
CA GLN A 189 -34.88 15.95 -15.58
C GLN A 189 -35.60 15.93 -16.93
N PRO A 190 -36.84 16.43 -17.03
CA PRO A 190 -37.46 16.62 -18.33
C PRO A 190 -36.47 17.40 -19.19
N GLU A 191 -36.21 16.93 -20.41
CA GLU A 191 -35.37 17.63 -21.37
C GLU A 191 -35.86 19.08 -21.44
N VAL A 192 -35.14 19.99 -20.80
CA VAL A 192 -35.31 21.41 -21.04
C VAL A 192 -34.68 21.62 -22.41
N PRO A 193 -35.45 21.97 -23.45
CA PRO A 193 -34.86 22.27 -24.74
C PRO A 193 -33.80 23.33 -24.52
N ALA A 194 -32.56 23.05 -24.95
CA ALA A 194 -31.51 24.05 -24.87
C ALA A 194 -32.00 25.31 -25.60
N GLU A 195 -32.22 26.41 -24.86
CA GLU A 195 -32.37 27.70 -25.50
C GLU A 195 -31.08 27.93 -26.29
N ILE A 196 -31.23 28.21 -27.58
CA ILE A 196 -30.11 28.51 -28.48
C ILE A 196 -29.47 29.80 -27.97
N GLY A 197 -28.49 29.65 -27.07
CA GLY A 197 -27.67 30.73 -26.59
C GLY A 197 -26.82 31.25 -27.73
N SER A 198 -27.14 32.45 -28.22
CA SER A 198 -26.35 33.14 -29.22
C SER A 198 -25.00 33.53 -28.62
N PHE A 199 -23.99 32.67 -28.78
CA PHE A 199 -22.60 33.04 -28.54
C PHE A 199 -22.03 33.71 -29.80
N LYS A 200 -21.86 35.02 -29.75
CA LYS A 200 -20.95 35.75 -30.64
C LYS A 200 -19.54 35.63 -30.07
N MET A 201 -18.61 35.11 -30.87
CA MET A 201 -17.17 35.33 -30.63
C MET A 201 -16.82 36.76 -31.05
N LEU A 202 -16.20 37.51 -30.14
CA LEU A 202 -15.24 38.58 -30.42
C LEU A 202 -14.12 38.46 -29.38
#